data_AF-A0A7G3AK65-F1
#
_entry.id   AF-A0A7G3AK65-F1
#
_cell.length_a   1.000
_cell.length_b   1.000
_cell.length_c   1.000
_cell.angle_alpha   90.00
_cell.angle_beta   90.00
_cell.angle_gamma   90.00
#
_symmetry.space_group_name_H-M   'P 1'
#
loop_
_entity.id
_entity.type
_entity.pdbx_description
1 polymer ?
#
loop_
_entity_poly.entity_id
_entity_poly.type
_entity_poly.pdbx_seq_one_letter_code
_entity_poly.pdbx_strand_id
1 'polypeptide(L)'
;KTCLPFLQEAAFSFCDENRSFLGKLNEKMEISTNKIFLRKTKRGKILKIVREHYLRNDIFCGSAACEVCPQMSHDKVLSEYPKSPSSSIKYPHYVVPDTNVVLDQIDVLEEGILCDIVVPVIVLEEVKNKSSAVYKRFRELIANTKRRIYTFVNEHHRETFVERQAGESSNDRNDRAIRTTIEWYNTHLGLSQKGKKDEKRLQVILLTNDVENMRKSREMGIAAFTIEEYVKSLKEHPELQDKLAKKFSDEGNKPDLFPLHLSPGQIRDGIRSGQLLQGSFMRSRENYLEGYVNVEGMDKAILLQGREALNRAVDGDIVAVELFPEAEWSAPCGVIIQDDAEDPGDVLEDESGLLKTPKEIERVPTGKIVGIIRRKWRQYCGILQPSILPGAVRHLFVPAEPKIPKIRIETRQADKLAQQRIIVAIDQWPRYSRYPLGHFVRALGPLGDKETENEVILLEHDIPHSNFSEEVLSFLPKMPWMITDKDLEKRVDLRGITICSVDPPGCTDIDDALHARRLSENRIEVGVHIADVSHFIKPGNALDKEASMRATTVYLVEKRIDMVPELLSSNLCSLRGGEERFAFSCVWELDNEANIL
;
A
#
# COMPACT_ATOMS: atom_id res chain seq x y z
N LYS A 1 48.78 42.40 -3.18
CA LYS A 1 50.16 41.94 -2.90
C LYS A 1 50.12 41.43 -1.47
N THR A 2 50.10 40.14 -1.14
CA THR A 2 50.81 38.97 -1.66
C THR A 2 50.08 37.73 -1.12
N CYS A 3 49.60 36.85 -2.00
CA CYS A 3 49.31 35.42 -1.79
C CYS A 3 48.50 34.92 -2.99
N LEU A 4 49.15 34.84 -4.15
CA LEU A 4 48.60 34.28 -5.37
C LEU A 4 49.53 33.29 -6.11
N PRO A 5 50.82 33.09 -5.76
CA PRO A 5 51.60 32.02 -6.41
C PRO A 5 51.44 30.62 -5.78
N PHE A 6 51.11 30.50 -4.50
CA PHE A 6 51.13 29.19 -3.80
C PHE A 6 49.90 28.29 -4.05
N LEU A 7 48.80 28.86 -4.57
CA LEU A 7 47.57 28.08 -4.84
C LEU A 7 47.52 27.52 -6.27
N GLN A 8 48.36 27.99 -7.18
CA GLN A 8 48.38 27.51 -8.56
C GLN A 8 49.29 26.28 -8.75
N GLU A 9 50.42 26.19 -8.04
CA GLU A 9 51.28 24.99 -8.10
C GLU A 9 50.69 23.79 -7.34
N ALA A 10 49.97 24.02 -6.23
CA ALA A 10 49.27 22.95 -5.52
C ALA A 10 48.08 22.38 -6.33
N ALA A 11 47.37 23.22 -7.10
CA ALA A 11 46.25 22.78 -7.92
C ALA A 11 46.69 21.97 -9.17
N PHE A 12 47.85 22.28 -9.74
CA PHE A 12 48.40 21.52 -10.87
C PHE A 12 49.00 20.18 -10.43
N SER A 13 49.72 20.13 -9.30
CA SER A 13 50.24 18.87 -8.76
C SER A 13 49.12 17.90 -8.32
N PHE A 14 48.01 18.42 -7.77
CA PHE A 14 46.87 17.60 -7.35
C PHE A 14 46.01 17.13 -8.54
N CYS A 15 46.04 17.84 -9.68
CA CYS A 15 45.35 17.42 -10.91
C CYS A 15 46.10 16.33 -11.67
N ASP A 16 47.44 16.35 -11.70
CA ASP A 16 48.22 15.32 -12.41
C ASP A 16 48.34 14.01 -11.62
N GLU A 17 48.45 14.05 -10.29
CA GLU A 17 48.37 12.84 -9.47
C GLU A 17 46.98 12.20 -9.54
N ASN A 18 45.89 13.00 -9.55
CA ASN A 18 44.54 12.47 -9.74
C ASN A 18 44.22 12.08 -11.18
N ARG A 19 44.88 12.62 -12.21
CA ARG A 19 44.78 12.08 -13.58
C ARG A 19 45.47 10.74 -13.72
N SER A 20 46.57 10.51 -13.00
CA SER A 20 47.21 9.20 -12.93
C SER A 20 46.38 8.19 -12.11
N PHE A 21 45.62 8.66 -11.11
CA PHE A 21 44.74 7.83 -10.28
C PHE A 21 43.38 7.54 -10.95
N LEU A 22 42.78 8.51 -11.64
CA LEU A 22 41.60 8.34 -12.50
C LEU A 22 41.94 7.54 -13.77
N GLY A 23 43.16 7.71 -14.29
CA GLY A 23 43.70 6.87 -15.38
C GLY A 23 43.93 5.42 -14.97
N LYS A 24 44.18 5.15 -13.68
CA LYS A 24 44.33 3.79 -13.11
C LYS A 24 43.05 3.20 -12.52
N LEU A 25 42.01 4.00 -12.28
CA LEU A 25 40.66 3.54 -11.90
C LEU A 25 39.78 3.21 -13.12
N ASN A 26 40.13 3.72 -14.31
CA ASN A 26 39.43 3.44 -15.57
C ASN A 26 39.66 2.03 -16.16
N GLU A 27 40.39 1.14 -15.47
CA GLU A 27 40.53 -0.26 -15.87
C GLU A 27 39.55 -1.22 -15.17
N LYS A 28 38.65 -0.73 -14.30
CA LYS A 28 37.50 -1.52 -13.83
C LYS A 28 36.33 -1.38 -14.80
N MET A 29 36.44 -2.10 -15.92
CA MET A 29 35.45 -2.30 -17.00
C MET A 29 33.99 -1.94 -16.65
N GLU A 30 33.59 -0.70 -16.93
CA GLU A 30 32.18 -0.31 -17.09
C GLU A 30 31.81 -0.52 -18.57
N ILE A 31 30.90 -1.45 -18.84
CA ILE A 31 30.32 -1.63 -20.18
C ILE A 31 29.03 -0.82 -20.20
N SER A 32 28.95 0.20 -21.05
CA SER A 32 27.72 0.93 -21.31
C SER A 32 26.98 0.32 -22.50
N THR A 33 25.69 0.02 -22.32
CA THR A 33 24.77 -0.38 -23.39
C THR A 33 23.69 0.69 -23.56
N ASN A 34 23.07 0.77 -24.73
CA ASN A 34 22.05 1.77 -25.04
C ASN A 34 20.66 1.15 -25.03
N LYS A 35 19.80 1.55 -24.09
CA LYS A 35 18.40 1.14 -24.03
C LYS A 35 17.56 2.09 -24.88
N ILE A 36 17.04 1.58 -25.99
CA ILE A 36 16.18 2.34 -26.92
C ILE A 36 14.72 1.94 -26.68
N PHE A 37 13.85 2.92 -26.45
CA PHE A 37 12.41 2.68 -26.38
C PHE A 37 11.61 3.73 -27.16
N LEU A 38 10.53 3.29 -27.79
CA LEU A 38 9.59 4.14 -28.50
C LEU A 38 8.47 4.53 -27.53
N ARG A 39 8.30 5.83 -27.30
CA ARG A 39 7.23 6.37 -26.44
C ARG A 39 6.27 7.20 -27.29
N LYS A 40 4.99 6.81 -27.30
CA LYS A 40 3.93 7.65 -27.85
C LYS A 40 3.60 8.75 -26.84
N THR A 41 3.69 10.01 -27.27
CA THR A 41 3.30 11.17 -26.47
C THR A 41 1.78 11.26 -26.34
N LYS A 42 1.28 12.03 -25.35
CA LYS A 42 -0.16 12.30 -25.18
C LYS A 42 -0.82 12.89 -26.45
N ARG A 43 -0.04 13.55 -27.32
CA ARG A 43 -0.46 14.14 -28.61
C ARG A 43 -0.28 13.18 -29.80
N GLY A 44 0.02 11.91 -29.57
CA GLY A 44 0.12 10.90 -30.62
C GLY A 44 1.48 10.81 -31.35
N LYS A 45 2.40 11.76 -31.15
CA LYS A 45 3.76 11.72 -31.73
C LYS A 45 4.58 10.59 -31.09
N ILE A 46 5.26 9.79 -31.91
CA ILE A 46 6.17 8.74 -31.45
C ILE A 46 7.56 9.34 -31.26
N LEU A 47 8.14 9.20 -30.07
CA LEU A 47 9.50 9.63 -29.74
C LEU A 47 10.38 8.40 -29.54
N LYS A 48 11.56 8.41 -30.15
CA LYS A 48 12.64 7.46 -29.85
C LYS A 48 13.45 8.03 -28.69
N ILE A 49 13.42 7.35 -27.55
CA ILE A 49 14.22 7.72 -26.37
C ILE A 49 15.39 6.74 -26.31
N VAL A 50 16.60 7.28 -26.26
CA VAL A 50 17.84 6.52 -26.04
C VAL A 50 18.34 6.87 -24.65
N ARG A 51 18.62 5.86 -23.83
CA ARG A 51 19.23 6.03 -22.52
C ARG A 51 20.47 5.16 -22.43
N GLU A 52 21.53 5.73 -21.88
CA GLU A 52 22.71 4.98 -21.47
C GLU A 52 22.34 4.09 -20.28
N HIS A 53 22.82 2.86 -20.31
CA HIS A 53 22.54 1.83 -19.32
C HIS A 53 23.87 1.20 -18.90
N TYR A 54 24.29 1.50 -17.67
CA TYR A 54 25.58 1.05 -17.14
C TYR A 54 25.46 -0.31 -16.49
N LEU A 55 26.39 -1.21 -16.84
CA LEU A 55 26.54 -2.53 -16.25
C LEU A 55 27.71 -2.54 -15.26
N ARG A 56 27.43 -3.08 -14.08
CA ARG A 56 28.26 -3.06 -12.88
C ARG A 56 28.61 -4.47 -12.42
N ASN A 57 29.76 -4.60 -11.75
CA ASN A 57 30.24 -5.85 -11.13
C ASN A 57 30.31 -5.75 -9.60
N ASP A 58 29.93 -4.61 -9.02
CA ASP A 58 29.94 -4.32 -7.59
C ASP A 58 28.53 -4.38 -6.97
N ILE A 59 27.64 -5.15 -7.59
CA ILE A 59 26.32 -5.47 -7.04
C ILE A 59 26.41 -6.86 -6.41
N PHE A 60 26.12 -6.95 -5.11
CA PHE A 60 26.34 -8.16 -4.33
C PHE A 60 25.06 -9.00 -4.17
N CYS A 61 25.21 -10.26 -3.75
CA CYS A 61 24.08 -11.19 -3.64
C CYS A 61 23.25 -11.05 -2.34
N GLY A 62 23.74 -10.28 -1.35
CA GLY A 62 23.06 -10.06 -0.06
C GLY A 62 23.01 -11.27 0.88
N SER A 63 23.66 -12.38 0.49
CA SER A 63 23.63 -13.65 1.24
C SER A 63 24.74 -13.76 2.27
N ALA A 64 24.38 -14.09 3.51
CA ALA A 64 25.37 -14.46 4.54
C ALA A 64 26.12 -15.76 4.24
N ALA A 65 25.59 -16.63 3.38
CA ALA A 65 26.23 -17.86 2.91
C ALA A 65 27.28 -17.64 1.81
N CYS A 66 27.41 -16.42 1.30
CA CYS A 66 28.36 -16.09 0.26
C CYS A 66 29.75 -15.78 0.85
N GLU A 67 30.78 -16.44 0.30
CA GLU A 67 32.19 -16.19 0.60
C GLU A 67 32.92 -15.47 -0.54
N VAL A 68 32.25 -15.31 -1.70
CA VAL A 68 32.83 -14.74 -2.93
C VAL A 68 32.67 -13.21 -2.99
N CYS A 69 31.53 -12.67 -2.55
CA CYS A 69 31.29 -11.24 -2.61
C CYS A 69 32.01 -10.50 -1.47
N PRO A 70 32.63 -9.33 -1.71
CA PRO A 70 33.24 -8.48 -0.68
C PRO A 70 32.18 -7.65 0.07
N GLN A 71 31.14 -8.31 0.61
CA GLN A 71 30.03 -7.69 1.33
C GLN A 71 30.42 -7.35 2.77
N MET A 72 30.03 -6.17 3.26
CA MET A 72 30.12 -5.84 4.68
C MET A 72 28.99 -6.53 5.46
N SER A 73 29.07 -6.57 6.79
CA SER A 73 28.05 -7.23 7.63
C SER A 73 26.65 -6.64 7.46
N HIS A 74 26.54 -5.33 7.20
CA HIS A 74 25.26 -4.65 6.98
C HIS A 74 24.65 -4.94 5.59
N ASP A 75 25.46 -5.40 4.62
CA ASP A 75 24.98 -5.78 3.28
C ASP A 75 24.36 -7.19 3.25
N LYS A 76 24.65 -7.99 4.29
CA LYS A 76 24.18 -9.37 4.44
C LYS A 76 22.78 -9.39 5.05
N VAL A 77 21.77 -9.28 4.19
CA VAL A 77 20.35 -9.29 4.60
C VAL A 77 19.79 -10.71 4.70
N LEU A 78 20.18 -11.61 3.78
CA LEU A 78 19.67 -12.99 3.74
C LEU A 78 20.49 -13.89 4.68
N SER A 79 19.80 -14.86 5.31
CA SER A 79 20.42 -15.78 6.26
C SER A 79 21.35 -16.82 5.62
N GLU A 80 22.28 -17.35 6.40
CA GLU A 80 23.22 -18.40 5.93
C GLU A 80 22.51 -19.74 5.67
N TYR A 81 21.48 -20.07 6.46
CA TYR A 81 20.67 -21.28 6.31
C TYR A 81 19.20 -20.93 6.49
N PRO A 82 18.48 -20.58 5.40
CA PRO A 82 17.05 -20.32 5.48
C PRO A 82 16.34 -21.61 5.93
N LYS A 83 15.37 -21.46 6.84
CA LYS A 83 14.51 -22.59 7.21
C LYS A 83 13.69 -22.96 5.97
N SER A 84 13.61 -24.25 5.64
CA SER A 84 12.68 -24.73 4.61
C SER A 84 11.34 -25.06 5.28
N PRO A 85 10.30 -24.22 5.17
CA PRO A 85 8.99 -24.53 5.72
C PRO A 85 8.20 -25.51 4.83
N SER A 86 8.76 -25.92 3.69
CA SER A 86 8.11 -26.73 2.66
C SER A 86 8.43 -28.21 2.79
N SER A 87 7.39 -29.05 2.76
CA SER A 87 7.54 -30.50 2.67
C SER A 87 7.96 -31.00 1.26
N SER A 88 7.79 -30.18 0.23
CA SER A 88 8.17 -30.50 -1.15
C SER A 88 9.63 -30.18 -1.44
N ILE A 89 10.29 -29.35 -0.64
CA ILE A 89 11.66 -28.91 -0.84
C ILE A 89 12.53 -29.35 0.33
N LYS A 90 13.38 -30.34 0.06
CA LYS A 90 14.24 -30.98 1.08
C LYS A 90 15.37 -30.09 1.58
N TYR A 91 15.76 -29.08 0.80
CA TYR A 91 16.94 -28.25 1.07
C TYR A 91 16.55 -26.83 1.52
N PRO A 92 17.38 -26.16 2.34
CA PRO A 92 17.28 -24.72 2.59
C PRO A 92 17.19 -23.96 1.27
N HIS A 93 16.27 -22.99 1.16
CA HIS A 93 16.10 -22.25 -0.09
C HIS A 93 15.80 -20.76 0.09
N TYR A 94 16.23 -19.98 -0.89
CA TYR A 94 15.76 -18.60 -1.10
C TYR A 94 14.62 -18.58 -2.10
N VAL A 95 13.68 -17.66 -1.89
CA VAL A 95 12.48 -17.51 -2.71
C VAL A 95 12.63 -16.31 -3.64
N VAL A 96 12.43 -16.50 -4.94
CA VAL A 96 12.33 -15.42 -5.92
C VAL A 96 10.91 -15.37 -6.46
N PRO A 97 10.10 -14.36 -6.08
CA PRO A 97 8.75 -14.21 -6.62
C PRO A 97 8.80 -13.53 -7.99
N ASP A 98 7.92 -14.01 -8.87
CA ASP A 98 7.60 -13.35 -10.13
C ASP A 98 6.63 -12.17 -9.91
N THR A 99 6.55 -11.24 -10.87
CA THR A 99 5.68 -10.07 -10.86
C THR A 99 4.23 -10.41 -10.57
N ASN A 100 3.69 -11.45 -11.23
CA ASN A 100 2.28 -11.82 -11.06
C ASN A 100 2.01 -12.39 -9.66
N VAL A 101 2.99 -13.05 -9.03
CA VAL A 101 2.86 -13.51 -7.65
C VAL A 101 2.79 -12.33 -6.70
N VAL A 102 3.62 -11.30 -6.89
CA VAL A 102 3.56 -10.09 -6.04
C VAL A 102 2.25 -9.33 -6.25
N LEU A 103 1.77 -9.22 -7.49
CA LEU A 103 0.53 -8.47 -7.79
C LEU A 103 -0.72 -9.16 -7.26
N ASP A 104 -0.81 -10.47 -7.45
CA ASP A 104 -2.04 -11.22 -7.17
C ASP A 104 -2.05 -11.82 -5.75
N GLN A 105 -0.90 -11.95 -5.08
CA GLN A 105 -0.76 -12.69 -3.80
C GLN A 105 0.02 -11.92 -2.75
N ILE A 106 -0.04 -10.58 -2.77
CA ILE A 106 0.67 -9.74 -1.80
C ILE A 106 0.27 -10.08 -0.35
N ASP A 107 -1.00 -10.41 -0.11
CA ASP A 107 -1.51 -10.76 1.23
C ASP A 107 -0.85 -12.05 1.77
N VAL A 108 -0.53 -13.02 0.90
CA VAL A 108 0.26 -14.22 1.29
C VAL A 108 1.71 -13.84 1.59
N LEU A 109 2.29 -12.91 0.82
CA LEU A 109 3.66 -12.44 1.05
C LEU A 109 3.77 -11.58 2.31
N GLU A 110 2.70 -10.96 2.79
CA GLU A 110 2.71 -10.18 4.04
C GLU A 110 2.75 -11.05 5.30
N GLU A 111 2.44 -12.34 5.18
CA GLU A 111 2.55 -13.28 6.28
C GLU A 111 4.02 -13.54 6.66
N GLY A 112 4.31 -13.43 7.96
CA GLY A 112 5.67 -13.57 8.52
C GLY A 112 6.34 -14.94 8.34
N ILE A 113 5.64 -15.88 7.69
CA ILE A 113 6.09 -17.26 7.44
C ILE A 113 7.14 -17.28 6.33
N LEU A 114 6.98 -16.47 5.28
CA LEU A 114 7.92 -16.41 4.17
C LEU A 114 9.07 -15.46 4.50
N CYS A 115 10.28 -15.99 4.57
CA CYS A 115 11.48 -15.22 4.81
C CYS A 115 12.54 -15.50 3.73
N ASP A 116 13.61 -14.70 3.74
CA ASP A 116 14.78 -14.92 2.87
C ASP A 116 14.39 -14.85 1.38
N ILE A 117 13.74 -13.74 1.03
CA ILE A 117 13.18 -13.48 -0.30
C ILE A 117 14.16 -12.60 -1.08
N VAL A 118 14.49 -13.00 -2.30
CA VAL A 118 15.28 -12.20 -3.24
C VAL A 118 14.33 -11.57 -4.26
N VAL A 119 14.32 -10.25 -4.32
CA VAL A 119 13.46 -9.46 -5.21
C VAL A 119 14.32 -8.82 -6.30
N PRO A 120 14.27 -9.32 -7.55
CA PRO A 120 14.89 -8.66 -8.68
C PRO A 120 14.29 -7.25 -8.87
N VAL A 121 15.11 -6.25 -9.16
CA VAL A 121 14.63 -4.87 -9.42
C VAL A 121 13.63 -4.83 -10.57
N ILE A 122 13.74 -5.71 -11.57
CA ILE A 122 12.77 -5.77 -12.67
C ILE A 122 11.34 -6.09 -12.18
N VAL A 123 11.21 -6.99 -11.19
CA VAL A 123 9.92 -7.32 -10.56
C VAL A 123 9.38 -6.09 -9.84
N LEU A 124 10.23 -5.41 -9.08
CA LEU A 124 9.87 -4.20 -8.34
C LEU A 124 9.42 -3.06 -9.26
N GLU A 125 10.09 -2.86 -10.40
CA GLU A 125 9.72 -1.87 -11.43
C GLU A 125 8.41 -2.22 -12.12
N GLU A 126 8.18 -3.49 -12.46
CA GLU A 126 6.93 -3.93 -13.05
C GLU A 126 5.74 -3.76 -12.11
N VAL A 127 5.89 -4.15 -10.85
CA VAL A 127 4.86 -3.96 -9.82
C VAL A 127 4.54 -2.47 -9.68
N LYS A 128 5.56 -1.60 -9.64
CA LYS A 128 5.37 -0.13 -9.61
C LYS A 128 4.56 0.40 -10.80
N ASN A 129 4.83 -0.13 -11.99
CA ASN A 129 4.16 0.30 -13.22
C ASN A 129 2.73 -0.24 -13.34
N LYS A 130 2.46 -1.43 -12.80
CA LYS A 130 1.15 -2.10 -12.85
C LYS A 130 0.22 -1.67 -11.70
N SER A 131 0.74 -1.53 -10.47
CA SER A 131 -0.04 -1.13 -9.29
C SER A 131 0.82 -0.37 -8.26
N SER A 132 0.60 0.94 -8.13
CA SER A 132 1.28 1.76 -7.12
C SER A 132 0.92 1.38 -5.68
N ALA A 133 -0.29 0.86 -5.46
CA ALA A 133 -0.76 0.42 -4.15
C ALA A 133 -0.01 -0.83 -3.69
N VAL A 134 0.07 -1.87 -4.54
CA VAL A 134 0.83 -3.08 -4.23
C VAL A 134 2.32 -2.75 -4.10
N TYR A 135 2.86 -1.85 -4.92
CA TYR A 135 4.24 -1.40 -4.78
C TYR A 135 4.54 -0.77 -3.42
N LYS A 136 3.62 0.06 -2.88
CA LYS A 136 3.79 0.66 -1.56
C LYS A 136 3.84 -0.42 -0.48
N ARG A 137 2.86 -1.32 -0.46
CA ARG A 137 2.81 -2.48 0.47
C ARG A 137 4.07 -3.35 0.37
N PHE A 138 4.50 -3.65 -0.86
CA PHE A 138 5.69 -4.46 -1.10
C PHE A 138 6.99 -3.76 -0.65
N ARG A 139 7.07 -2.42 -0.76
CA ARG A 139 8.20 -1.64 -0.23
C ARG A 139 8.25 -1.62 1.30
N GLU A 140 7.09 -1.51 1.96
CA GLU A 140 6.99 -1.62 3.42
C GLU A 140 7.42 -3.01 3.88
N LEU A 141 7.03 -4.05 3.14
CA LEU A 141 7.46 -5.42 3.38
C LEU A 141 8.99 -5.59 3.22
N ILE A 142 9.60 -4.99 2.20
CA ILE A 142 11.06 -4.99 2.00
C ILE A 142 11.78 -4.25 3.15
N ALA A 143 11.20 -3.17 3.66
CA ALA A 143 11.78 -2.41 4.78
C ALA A 143 11.77 -3.19 6.11
N ASN A 144 10.94 -4.24 6.22
CA ASN A 144 10.86 -5.06 7.42
C ASN A 144 12.07 -6.01 7.56
N THR A 145 13.00 -5.64 8.43
CA THR A 145 14.25 -6.38 8.69
C THR A 145 14.02 -7.82 9.18
N LYS A 146 12.91 -8.09 9.87
CA LYS A 146 12.58 -9.46 10.35
C LYS A 146 12.32 -10.44 9.20
N ARG A 147 11.84 -9.93 8.06
CA ARG A 147 11.47 -10.74 6.88
C ARG A 147 12.68 -11.13 6.03
N ARG A 148 13.82 -10.44 6.16
CA ARG A 148 15.05 -10.68 5.39
C ARG A 148 14.76 -10.70 3.88
N ILE A 149 14.31 -9.56 3.36
CA ILE A 149 14.01 -9.40 1.93
C ILE A 149 15.10 -8.54 1.31
N TYR A 150 15.77 -9.09 0.30
CA TYR A 150 16.87 -8.42 -0.38
C TYR A 150 16.48 -8.00 -1.78
N THR A 151 16.68 -6.73 -2.12
CA THR A 151 16.46 -6.23 -3.48
C THR A 151 17.75 -6.36 -4.28
N PHE A 152 17.74 -7.23 -5.30
CA PHE A 152 18.90 -7.46 -6.16
C PHE A 152 18.77 -6.67 -7.48
N VAL A 153 19.77 -5.83 -7.76
CA VAL A 153 19.77 -4.90 -8.91
C VAL A 153 20.21 -5.61 -10.20
N ASN A 154 19.41 -6.60 -10.63
CA ASN A 154 19.71 -7.45 -11.78
C ASN A 154 19.87 -6.65 -13.09
N GLU A 155 19.09 -5.59 -13.30
CA GLU A 155 19.18 -4.79 -14.52
C GLU A 155 20.54 -4.11 -14.68
N HIS A 156 21.22 -3.74 -13.60
CA HIS A 156 22.54 -3.11 -13.67
C HIS A 156 23.69 -4.08 -13.41
N HIS A 157 23.42 -5.37 -13.19
CA HIS A 157 24.47 -6.35 -12.92
C HIS A 157 24.90 -7.04 -14.22
N ARG A 158 26.21 -7.05 -14.49
CA ARG A 158 26.78 -7.47 -15.79
C ARG A 158 26.38 -8.87 -16.23
N GLU A 159 26.34 -9.84 -15.31
CA GLU A 159 26.08 -11.25 -15.66
C GLU A 159 24.59 -11.61 -15.67
N THR A 160 23.73 -10.75 -15.12
CA THR A 160 22.27 -11.03 -15.01
C THR A 160 21.43 -10.10 -15.87
N PHE A 161 22.04 -9.06 -16.44
CA PHE A 161 21.41 -8.21 -17.44
C PHE A 161 21.12 -8.99 -18.73
N VAL A 162 19.90 -8.84 -19.22
CA VAL A 162 19.46 -9.46 -20.48
C VAL A 162 18.95 -8.42 -21.46
N GLU A 163 19.46 -8.48 -22.70
CA GLU A 163 18.95 -7.68 -23.81
C GLU A 163 17.68 -8.30 -24.39
N ARG A 164 16.81 -7.44 -24.96
CA ARG A 164 15.57 -7.88 -25.59
C ARG A 164 15.86 -8.51 -26.95
N GLN A 165 15.34 -9.72 -27.16
CA GLN A 165 15.48 -10.42 -28.44
C GLN A 165 14.46 -9.94 -29.48
N ALA A 166 14.77 -10.13 -30.76
CA ALA A 166 13.86 -9.77 -31.85
C ALA A 166 12.57 -10.60 -31.78
N GLY A 167 11.41 -9.93 -31.81
CA GLY A 167 10.10 -10.59 -31.69
C GLY A 167 9.66 -10.95 -30.27
N GLU A 168 10.52 -10.79 -29.27
CA GLU A 168 10.21 -11.08 -27.86
C GLU A 168 9.30 -10.01 -27.24
N SER A 169 8.28 -10.42 -26.48
CA SER A 169 7.44 -9.48 -25.74
C SER A 169 8.20 -8.87 -24.56
N SER A 170 7.68 -7.79 -23.97
CA SER A 170 8.31 -7.23 -22.76
C SER A 170 8.17 -8.17 -21.55
N ASN A 171 7.07 -8.94 -21.48
CA ASN A 171 6.86 -9.93 -20.43
C ASN A 171 7.86 -11.07 -20.54
N ASP A 172 8.02 -11.66 -21.74
CA ASP A 172 8.95 -12.77 -21.98
C ASP A 172 10.40 -12.42 -21.63
N ARG A 173 10.81 -11.18 -21.97
CA ARG A 173 12.14 -10.67 -21.64
C ARG A 173 12.34 -10.57 -20.14
N ASN A 174 11.33 -10.11 -19.41
CA ASN A 174 11.42 -9.93 -17.96
C ASN A 174 11.40 -11.28 -17.24
N ASP A 175 10.58 -12.23 -17.68
CA ASP A 175 10.60 -13.61 -17.20
C ASP A 175 11.98 -14.25 -17.43
N ARG A 176 12.59 -14.01 -18.59
CA ARG A 176 13.96 -14.46 -18.88
C ARG A 176 14.99 -13.80 -17.97
N ALA A 177 14.86 -12.50 -17.69
CA ALA A 177 15.73 -11.79 -16.74
C ALA A 177 15.67 -12.40 -15.33
N ILE A 178 14.47 -12.77 -14.87
CA ILE A 178 14.27 -13.44 -13.58
C ILE A 178 14.93 -14.82 -13.60
N ARG A 179 14.72 -15.64 -14.65
CA ARG A 179 15.37 -16.95 -14.78
C ARG A 179 16.89 -16.85 -14.80
N THR A 180 17.47 -15.91 -15.55
CA THR A 180 18.92 -15.66 -15.58
C THR A 180 19.45 -15.22 -14.21
N THR A 181 18.69 -14.42 -13.47
CA THR A 181 19.04 -14.05 -12.08
C THR A 181 19.14 -15.29 -11.19
N ILE A 182 18.16 -16.21 -11.28
CA ILE A 182 18.15 -17.43 -10.46
C ILE A 182 19.28 -18.38 -10.84
N GLU A 183 19.53 -18.55 -12.13
CA GLU A 183 20.65 -19.34 -12.65
C GLU A 183 22.00 -18.81 -12.13
N TRP A 184 22.17 -17.49 -12.14
CA TRP A 184 23.34 -16.84 -11.56
C TRP A 184 23.47 -17.12 -10.06
N TYR A 185 22.39 -16.96 -9.28
CA TYR A 185 22.41 -17.25 -7.85
C TYR A 185 22.77 -18.71 -7.55
N ASN A 186 22.20 -19.66 -8.29
CA ASN A 186 22.49 -21.10 -8.11
C ASN A 186 23.96 -21.42 -8.41
N THR A 187 24.53 -20.80 -9.43
CA THR A 187 25.95 -20.95 -9.78
C THR A 187 26.85 -20.26 -8.74
N HIS A 188 26.56 -19.01 -8.42
CA HIS A 188 27.31 -18.16 -7.50
C HIS A 188 27.36 -18.72 -6.07
N LEU A 189 26.22 -19.14 -5.52
CA LEU A 189 26.16 -19.79 -4.21
C LEU A 189 26.76 -21.19 -4.24
N GLY A 190 26.65 -21.91 -5.37
CA GLY A 190 27.32 -23.19 -5.59
C GLY A 190 28.85 -23.09 -5.48
N LEU A 191 29.45 -21.97 -5.93
CA LEU A 191 30.88 -21.71 -5.75
C LEU A 191 31.27 -21.57 -4.28
N SER A 192 30.42 -20.94 -3.46
CA SER A 192 30.62 -20.76 -2.02
C SER A 192 30.33 -22.01 -1.18
N GLN A 193 29.81 -23.08 -1.81
CA GLN A 193 29.37 -24.30 -1.11
C GLN A 193 30.23 -25.54 -1.43
N LYS A 194 31.29 -25.40 -2.23
CA LYS A 194 32.22 -26.50 -2.55
C LYS A 194 32.82 -27.07 -1.26
N GLY A 195 32.41 -28.29 -0.88
CA GLY A 195 32.89 -29.02 0.31
C GLY A 195 31.88 -29.13 1.47
N LYS A 196 30.70 -28.52 1.39
CA LYS A 196 29.62 -28.69 2.40
C LYS A 196 28.82 -29.98 2.14
N LYS A 197 28.37 -30.67 3.21
CA LYS A 197 27.50 -31.88 3.11
C LYS A 197 26.21 -31.57 2.33
N ASP A 198 25.70 -32.54 1.55
CA ASP A 198 24.52 -32.38 0.69
C ASP A 198 23.29 -31.77 1.39
N GLU A 199 23.06 -32.08 2.66
CA GLU A 199 21.93 -31.58 3.46
C GLU A 199 21.97 -30.06 3.74
N LYS A 200 23.09 -29.38 3.50
CA LYS A 200 23.27 -27.93 3.72
C LYS A 200 23.35 -27.12 2.42
N ARG A 201 23.10 -27.73 1.26
CA ARG A 201 23.14 -27.05 -0.02
C ARG A 201 21.97 -26.07 -0.14
N LEU A 202 22.23 -24.77 -0.32
CA LEU A 202 21.12 -23.83 -0.61
C LEU A 202 20.65 -24.01 -2.05
N GLN A 203 19.35 -23.88 -2.24
CA GLN A 203 18.71 -23.75 -3.55
C GLN A 203 18.04 -22.38 -3.68
N VAL A 204 17.93 -21.88 -4.90
CA VAL A 204 17.10 -20.71 -5.19
C VAL A 204 15.93 -21.15 -6.05
N ILE A 205 14.70 -20.88 -5.57
CA ILE A 205 13.46 -21.30 -6.21
C ILE A 205 12.73 -20.13 -6.85
N LEU A 206 12.03 -20.40 -7.95
CA LEU A 206 11.11 -19.46 -8.59
C LEU A 206 9.67 -19.73 -8.12
N LEU A 207 8.97 -18.69 -7.68
CA LEU A 207 7.51 -18.72 -7.57
C LEU A 207 6.90 -17.97 -8.74
N THR A 208 6.19 -18.68 -9.62
CA THR A 208 5.49 -18.08 -10.75
C THR A 208 4.20 -18.84 -11.05
N ASN A 209 3.14 -18.10 -11.40
CA ASN A 209 1.89 -18.67 -11.87
C ASN A 209 1.80 -18.68 -13.41
N ASP A 210 2.86 -18.24 -14.11
CA ASP A 210 2.93 -18.31 -15.57
C ASP A 210 3.39 -19.72 -16.00
N VAL A 211 2.51 -20.41 -16.74
CA VAL A 211 2.72 -21.80 -17.20
C VAL A 211 3.94 -21.92 -18.11
N GLU A 212 4.18 -20.92 -18.97
CA GLU A 212 5.28 -20.94 -19.91
C GLU A 212 6.61 -20.60 -19.21
N ASN A 213 6.58 -19.69 -18.23
CA ASN A 213 7.73 -19.40 -17.38
C ASN A 213 8.12 -20.63 -16.53
N MET A 214 7.13 -21.35 -15.97
CA MET A 214 7.33 -22.63 -15.29
C MET A 214 8.02 -23.66 -16.19
N ARG A 215 7.50 -23.86 -17.40
CA ARG A 215 8.04 -24.83 -18.37
C ARG A 215 9.51 -24.53 -18.69
N LYS A 216 9.80 -23.30 -19.10
CA LYS A 216 11.17 -22.84 -19.44
C LYS A 216 12.12 -22.95 -18.24
N SER A 217 11.64 -22.64 -17.04
CA SER A 217 12.46 -22.73 -15.81
C SER A 217 12.88 -24.18 -15.53
N ARG A 218 11.96 -25.14 -15.66
CA ARG A 218 12.25 -26.57 -15.48
C ARG A 218 13.24 -27.10 -16.53
N GLU A 219 13.15 -26.64 -17.77
CA GLU A 219 14.10 -26.97 -18.84
C GLU A 219 15.52 -26.46 -18.54
N MET A 220 15.64 -25.31 -17.87
CA MET A 220 16.91 -24.75 -17.39
C MET A 220 17.43 -25.40 -16.09
N GLY A 221 16.72 -26.40 -15.54
CA GLY A 221 17.06 -27.02 -14.25
C GLY A 221 16.79 -26.14 -13.03
N ILE A 222 15.99 -25.08 -13.19
CA ILE A 222 15.56 -24.20 -12.09
C ILE A 222 14.36 -24.83 -11.39
N ALA A 223 14.40 -24.91 -10.05
CA ALA A 223 13.28 -25.35 -9.24
C ALA A 223 12.19 -24.25 -9.25
N ALA A 224 11.07 -24.52 -9.93
CA ALA A 224 9.96 -23.58 -10.07
C ALA A 224 8.65 -24.22 -9.61
N PHE A 225 7.86 -23.45 -8.87
CA PHE A 225 6.58 -23.83 -8.28
C PHE A 225 5.53 -22.73 -8.50
N THR A 226 4.27 -23.12 -8.60
CA THR A 226 3.19 -22.14 -8.44
C THR A 226 3.09 -21.73 -6.96
N ILE A 227 2.55 -20.54 -6.70
CA ILE A 227 2.33 -20.10 -5.32
C ILE A 227 1.38 -21.06 -4.58
N GLU A 228 0.40 -21.62 -5.28
CA GLU A 228 -0.55 -22.59 -4.72
C GLU A 228 0.13 -23.91 -4.35
N GLU A 229 0.98 -24.46 -5.23
CA GLU A 229 1.77 -25.65 -4.96
C GLU A 229 2.70 -25.43 -3.75
N TYR A 230 3.36 -24.26 -3.72
CA TYR A 230 4.26 -23.91 -2.65
C TYR A 230 3.53 -23.77 -1.31
N VAL A 231 2.43 -23.02 -1.24
CA VAL A 231 1.63 -22.86 -0.03
C VAL A 231 1.04 -24.19 0.44
N LYS A 232 0.53 -25.04 -0.46
CA LYS A 232 0.06 -26.39 -0.10
C LYS A 232 1.16 -27.27 0.50
N SER A 233 2.41 -27.04 0.15
CA SER A 233 3.55 -27.77 0.71
C SER A 233 3.92 -27.37 2.13
N LEU A 234 3.43 -26.22 2.63
CA LEU A 234 3.66 -25.68 3.97
C LEU A 234 2.72 -26.36 4.99
N LYS A 235 3.08 -27.58 5.42
CA LYS A 235 2.22 -28.40 6.29
C LYS A 235 1.93 -27.78 7.67
N GLU A 236 2.83 -26.92 8.16
CA GLU A 236 2.69 -26.27 9.46
C GLU A 236 1.68 -25.10 9.43
N HIS A 237 1.27 -24.65 8.24
CA HIS A 237 0.46 -23.44 8.06
C HIS A 237 -0.70 -23.63 7.05
N PRO A 238 -1.66 -24.53 7.32
CA PRO A 238 -2.80 -24.76 6.43
C PRO A 238 -3.68 -23.51 6.21
N GLU A 239 -3.67 -22.57 7.15
CA GLU A 239 -4.37 -21.28 7.08
C GLU A 239 -3.95 -20.40 5.90
N LEU A 240 -2.74 -20.57 5.37
CA LEU A 240 -2.28 -19.80 4.21
C LEU A 240 -3.05 -20.16 2.93
N GLN A 241 -3.67 -21.34 2.85
CA GLN A 241 -4.47 -21.74 1.69
C GLN A 241 -5.71 -20.86 1.51
N ASP A 242 -6.29 -20.37 2.60
CA ASP A 242 -7.48 -19.52 2.59
C ASP A 242 -7.13 -18.07 2.17
N LYS A 243 -5.84 -17.70 2.23
CA LYS A 243 -5.32 -16.39 1.80
C LYS A 243 -4.90 -16.33 0.34
N LEU A 244 -4.94 -17.45 -0.37
CA LEU A 244 -4.62 -17.48 -1.80
C LEU A 244 -5.74 -16.81 -2.59
N ALA A 245 -5.43 -15.70 -3.27
CA ALA A 245 -6.34 -15.12 -4.25
C ALA A 245 -6.50 -16.11 -5.42
N LYS A 246 -7.73 -16.50 -5.74
CA LYS A 246 -7.96 -17.45 -6.85
C LYS A 246 -8.36 -16.69 -8.10
N LYS A 247 -7.60 -16.89 -9.17
CA LYS A 247 -8.13 -16.66 -10.53
C LYS A 247 -9.09 -17.81 -10.82
N PHE A 248 -10.38 -17.57 -10.63
CA PHE A 248 -11.37 -18.54 -11.06
C PHE A 248 -11.22 -18.68 -12.59
N SER A 249 -10.72 -19.84 -13.02
CA SER A 249 -10.83 -20.27 -14.41
C SER A 249 -12.30 -20.17 -14.80
N ASP A 250 -12.60 -19.68 -16.01
CA ASP A 250 -13.95 -19.72 -16.58
C ASP A 250 -14.55 -21.10 -16.31
N GLU A 251 -15.47 -21.19 -15.33
CA GLU A 251 -16.33 -22.34 -15.17
C GLU A 251 -17.20 -22.32 -16.43
N GLY A 252 -16.77 -23.05 -17.46
CA GLY A 252 -17.39 -23.07 -18.77
C GLY A 252 -18.91 -23.22 -18.66
N ASN A 253 -19.63 -22.45 -19.50
CA ASN A 253 -21.08 -22.47 -19.72
C ASN A 253 -22.01 -21.74 -18.74
N LYS A 254 -21.53 -20.86 -17.84
CA LYS A 254 -22.47 -19.97 -17.12
C LYS A 254 -22.93 -18.80 -18.00
N PRO A 255 -24.24 -18.45 -18.02
CA PRO A 255 -24.72 -17.28 -18.75
C PRO A 255 -24.18 -16.00 -18.12
N ASP A 256 -23.87 -15.01 -18.96
CA ASP A 256 -23.47 -13.68 -18.49
C ASP A 256 -24.66 -13.00 -17.78
N LEU A 257 -24.47 -12.61 -16.51
CA LEU A 257 -25.45 -11.84 -15.73
C LEU A 257 -25.30 -10.33 -15.92
N PHE A 258 -24.12 -9.89 -16.32
CA PHE A 258 -23.80 -8.47 -16.45
C PHE A 258 -23.17 -8.14 -17.81
N PRO A 259 -23.39 -6.92 -18.33
CA PRO A 259 -22.83 -6.50 -19.61
C PRO A 259 -21.30 -6.40 -19.59
N LEU A 260 -20.69 -6.57 -20.77
CA LEU A 260 -19.25 -6.44 -20.96
C LEU A 260 -18.81 -4.98 -20.77
N HIS A 261 -17.70 -4.78 -20.08
CA HIS A 261 -17.09 -3.46 -19.97
C HIS A 261 -16.37 -3.08 -21.26
N LEU A 262 -16.50 -1.81 -21.67
CA LEU A 262 -15.76 -1.27 -22.81
C LEU A 262 -14.25 -1.32 -22.57
N SER A 263 -13.48 -1.46 -23.65
CA SER A 263 -12.02 -1.44 -23.54
C SER A 263 -11.52 -0.06 -23.08
N PRO A 264 -10.33 0.04 -22.43
CA PRO A 264 -9.77 1.33 -22.05
C PRO A 264 -9.57 2.30 -23.21
N GLY A 265 -9.40 1.80 -24.45
CA GLY A 265 -9.34 2.62 -25.66
C GLY A 265 -10.69 3.27 -25.96
N GLN A 266 -11.75 2.46 -26.02
CA GLN A 266 -13.12 2.93 -26.28
C GLN A 266 -13.60 3.90 -25.19
N ILE A 267 -13.31 3.63 -23.91
CA ILE A 267 -13.66 4.55 -22.82
C ILE A 267 -12.99 5.91 -23.02
N ARG A 268 -11.68 5.94 -23.32
CA ARG A 268 -10.96 7.20 -23.53
C ARG A 268 -11.46 7.98 -24.73
N ASP A 269 -11.78 7.28 -25.83
CA ASP A 269 -12.29 7.92 -27.03
C ASP A 269 -13.72 8.44 -26.82
N GLY A 270 -14.57 7.68 -26.10
CA GLY A 270 -15.92 8.09 -25.71
C GLY A 270 -15.96 9.28 -24.74
N ILE A 271 -15.01 9.37 -23.80
CA ILE A 271 -14.86 10.54 -22.93
C ILE A 271 -14.40 11.76 -23.76
N ARG A 272 -13.49 11.57 -24.71
CA ARG A 272 -13.00 12.67 -25.57
C ARG A 272 -14.08 13.19 -26.51
N SER A 273 -14.94 12.32 -27.03
CA SER A 273 -16.07 12.72 -27.88
C SER A 273 -17.24 13.31 -27.09
N GLY A 274 -17.22 13.24 -25.76
CA GLY A 274 -18.33 13.67 -24.90
C GLY A 274 -19.50 12.69 -24.86
N GLN A 275 -19.37 11.50 -25.46
CA GLN A 275 -20.41 10.46 -25.41
C GLN A 275 -20.46 9.77 -24.04
N LEU A 276 -19.32 9.66 -23.37
CA LEU A 276 -19.21 9.07 -22.04
C LEU A 276 -18.76 10.12 -21.03
N LEU A 277 -19.31 10.03 -19.83
CA LEU A 277 -18.93 10.87 -18.70
C LEU A 277 -18.12 10.06 -17.70
N GLN A 278 -17.12 10.69 -17.09
CA GLN A 278 -16.32 10.09 -16.03
C GLN A 278 -16.72 10.70 -14.68
N GLY A 279 -16.92 9.86 -13.67
CA GLY A 279 -17.25 10.33 -12.34
C GLY A 279 -16.95 9.32 -11.23
N SER A 280 -17.13 9.76 -9.98
CA SER A 280 -17.02 8.89 -8.80
C SER A 280 -18.36 8.25 -8.51
N PHE A 281 -18.40 6.92 -8.46
CA PHE A 281 -19.58 6.15 -8.10
C PHE A 281 -19.77 6.13 -6.59
N MET A 282 -21.01 6.37 -6.16
CA MET A 282 -21.47 6.33 -4.77
C MET A 282 -22.70 5.43 -4.69
N ARG A 283 -22.60 4.36 -3.92
CA ARG A 283 -23.72 3.44 -3.72
C ARG A 283 -24.67 3.98 -2.64
N SER A 284 -25.97 3.80 -2.84
CA SER A 284 -26.95 4.15 -1.82
C SER A 284 -26.82 3.22 -0.61
N ARG A 285 -26.94 3.77 0.61
CA ARG A 285 -27.01 2.98 1.85
C ARG A 285 -28.37 2.34 2.05
N GLU A 286 -29.40 2.94 1.47
CA GLU A 286 -30.80 2.55 1.69
C GLU A 286 -31.29 1.58 0.63
N ASN A 287 -30.70 1.61 -0.57
CA ASN A 287 -31.15 0.79 -1.69
C ASN A 287 -29.96 0.26 -2.48
N TYR A 288 -29.69 -1.04 -2.37
CA TYR A 288 -28.56 -1.67 -3.06
C TYR A 288 -28.73 -1.71 -4.59
N LEU A 289 -29.93 -1.45 -5.12
CA LEU A 289 -30.21 -1.31 -6.55
C LEU A 289 -29.98 0.10 -7.07
N GLU A 290 -29.61 1.04 -6.21
CA GLU A 290 -29.38 2.42 -6.58
C GLU A 290 -27.95 2.89 -6.26
N GLY A 291 -27.48 3.78 -7.12
CA GLY A 291 -26.26 4.52 -6.89
C GLY A 291 -26.23 5.78 -7.72
N TYR A 292 -25.26 6.61 -7.42
CA TYR A 292 -25.10 7.94 -7.97
C TYR A 292 -23.70 8.09 -8.51
N VAL A 293 -23.55 8.79 -9.63
CA VAL A 293 -22.24 9.15 -10.17
C VAL A 293 -22.10 10.66 -10.17
N ASN A 294 -21.14 11.13 -9.39
CA ASN A 294 -20.77 12.54 -9.34
C ASN A 294 -19.78 12.82 -10.46
N VAL A 295 -20.22 13.58 -11.46
CA VAL A 295 -19.43 14.02 -12.61
C VAL A 295 -19.02 15.47 -12.40
N GLU A 296 -17.74 15.77 -12.64
CA GLU A 296 -17.22 17.13 -12.54
C GLU A 296 -17.91 18.04 -13.57
N GLY A 297 -18.48 19.15 -13.10
CA GLY A 297 -19.19 20.11 -13.94
C GLY A 297 -20.70 19.86 -14.10
N MET A 298 -21.27 18.84 -13.44
CA MET A 298 -22.73 18.66 -13.33
C MET A 298 -23.22 19.03 -11.93
N ASP A 299 -24.30 19.80 -11.85
CA ASP A 299 -24.90 20.20 -10.56
C ASP A 299 -25.63 19.04 -9.88
N LYS A 300 -26.21 18.13 -10.68
CA LYS A 300 -26.94 16.94 -10.20
C LYS A 300 -26.16 15.68 -10.51
N ALA A 301 -26.10 14.77 -9.54
CA ALA A 301 -25.52 13.46 -9.73
C ALA A 301 -26.36 12.61 -10.69
N ILE A 302 -25.70 11.72 -11.44
CA ILE A 302 -26.37 10.80 -12.35
C ILE A 302 -26.87 9.61 -11.56
N LEU A 303 -28.18 9.37 -11.56
CA LEU A 303 -28.81 8.24 -10.92
C LEU A 303 -28.65 6.96 -11.77
N LEU A 304 -28.26 5.88 -11.11
CA LEU A 304 -28.15 4.54 -11.70
C LEU A 304 -29.13 3.63 -10.97
N GLN A 305 -29.97 2.90 -11.71
CA GLN A 305 -30.99 2.01 -11.14
C GLN A 305 -30.88 0.60 -11.73
N GLY A 306 -30.90 -0.40 -10.85
CA GLY A 306 -30.83 -1.81 -11.20
C GLY A 306 -29.41 -2.35 -11.32
N ARG A 307 -29.27 -3.68 -11.17
CA ARG A 307 -27.97 -4.38 -11.19
C ARG A 307 -27.23 -4.21 -12.52
N GLU A 308 -27.97 -4.17 -13.64
CA GLU A 308 -27.40 -3.98 -14.97
C GLU A 308 -26.76 -2.60 -15.13
N ALA A 309 -27.44 -1.52 -14.70
CA ALA A 309 -26.93 -0.15 -14.80
C ALA A 309 -25.74 0.10 -13.86
N LEU A 310 -25.73 -0.53 -12.68
CA LEU A 310 -24.61 -0.45 -11.72
C LEU A 310 -23.38 -1.24 -12.19
N ASN A 311 -23.57 -2.25 -13.04
CA ASN A 311 -22.55 -2.98 -13.80
C ASN A 311 -21.25 -3.30 -13.03
N ARG A 312 -21.37 -4.04 -11.92
CA ARG A 312 -20.24 -4.53 -11.12
C ARG A 312 -19.32 -3.41 -10.58
N ALA A 313 -19.86 -2.21 -10.32
CA ALA A 313 -19.15 -1.13 -9.63
C ALA A 313 -19.23 -1.28 -8.11
N VAL A 314 -18.17 -0.87 -7.41
CA VAL A 314 -18.10 -0.83 -5.93
C VAL A 314 -18.01 0.63 -5.50
N ASP A 315 -18.59 0.96 -4.34
CA ASP A 315 -18.60 2.32 -3.79
C ASP A 315 -17.20 2.96 -3.81
N GLY A 316 -17.11 4.18 -4.35
CA GLY A 316 -15.87 4.93 -4.52
C GLY A 316 -15.09 4.65 -5.80
N ASP A 317 -15.51 3.69 -6.64
CA ASP A 317 -14.91 3.45 -7.96
C ASP A 317 -15.01 4.69 -8.86
N ILE A 318 -14.02 4.89 -9.73
CA ILE A 318 -14.11 5.86 -10.83
C ILE A 318 -14.60 5.14 -12.07
N VAL A 319 -15.75 5.57 -12.59
CA VAL A 319 -16.52 4.85 -13.60
C VAL A 319 -16.75 5.71 -14.85
N ALA A 320 -16.95 5.03 -15.98
CA ALA A 320 -17.43 5.63 -17.21
C ALA A 320 -18.94 5.35 -17.35
N VAL A 321 -19.73 6.41 -17.50
CA VAL A 321 -21.19 6.37 -17.56
C VAL A 321 -21.66 6.84 -18.92
N GLU A 322 -22.65 6.14 -19.46
CA GLU A 322 -23.45 6.56 -20.60
C GLU A 322 -24.79 7.09 -20.07
N LEU A 323 -25.13 8.34 -20.43
CA LEU A 323 -26.40 8.95 -20.06
C LEU A 323 -27.53 8.42 -20.94
N PHE A 324 -28.68 8.18 -20.34
CA PHE A 324 -29.89 7.89 -21.09
C PHE A 324 -30.53 9.18 -21.64
N PRO A 325 -31.34 9.06 -22.70
CA PRO A 325 -32.16 10.18 -23.18
C PRO A 325 -33.04 10.75 -22.06
N GLU A 326 -33.32 12.06 -22.09
CA GLU A 326 -34.13 12.74 -21.05
C GLU A 326 -35.51 12.10 -20.84
N ALA A 327 -36.07 11.45 -21.86
CA ALA A 327 -37.32 10.72 -21.77
C ALA A 327 -37.28 9.54 -20.78
N GLU A 328 -36.10 8.93 -20.60
CA GLU A 328 -35.82 7.80 -19.71
C GLU A 328 -35.26 8.23 -18.35
N TRP A 329 -35.21 9.54 -18.08
CA TRP A 329 -34.86 10.05 -16.77
C TRP A 329 -35.90 9.64 -15.73
N SER A 330 -35.39 9.27 -14.57
CA SER A 330 -36.13 8.65 -13.47
C SER A 330 -35.93 9.45 -12.19
N ALA A 331 -36.59 9.03 -11.12
CA ALA A 331 -36.43 9.58 -9.79
C ALA A 331 -35.90 8.51 -8.83
N PRO A 332 -35.20 8.92 -7.75
CA PRO A 332 -34.80 7.99 -6.70
C PRO A 332 -36.01 7.24 -6.12
N CYS A 333 -35.81 5.96 -5.81
CA CYS A 333 -36.82 5.16 -5.14
C CYS A 333 -36.95 5.61 -3.68
N GLY A 334 -38.18 5.83 -3.21
CA GLY A 334 -38.47 6.19 -1.81
C GLY A 334 -38.51 4.98 -0.86
N VAL A 335 -38.06 3.81 -1.29
CA VAL A 335 -38.15 2.54 -0.55
C VAL A 335 -36.76 2.08 -0.15
N ILE A 336 -36.62 1.68 1.12
CA ILE A 336 -35.40 1.06 1.64
C ILE A 336 -35.41 -0.42 1.21
N ILE A 337 -34.36 -0.85 0.51
CA ILE A 337 -34.19 -2.20 -0.01
C ILE A 337 -32.82 -2.72 0.43
N GLN A 338 -32.81 -3.81 1.20
CA GLN A 338 -31.61 -4.50 1.67
C GLN A 338 -31.47 -5.87 0.98
N ASP A 339 -30.23 -6.32 0.74
CA ASP A 339 -29.95 -7.62 0.12
C ASP A 339 -29.88 -8.71 1.19
N ASP A 340 -31.04 -9.05 1.77
CA ASP A 340 -31.17 -10.05 2.83
C ASP A 340 -31.21 -11.49 2.30
N ALA A 341 -31.19 -11.67 0.97
CA ALA A 341 -31.28 -12.99 0.36
C ALA A 341 -30.10 -13.89 0.81
N GLU A 342 -30.43 -15.13 1.19
CA GLU A 342 -29.50 -16.25 1.24
C GLU A 342 -29.03 -16.55 -0.20
N ASP A 343 -27.76 -16.95 -0.42
CA ASP A 343 -27.13 -17.06 -1.76
C ASP A 343 -28.07 -17.75 -2.76
N PRO A 344 -28.79 -17.00 -3.64
CA PRO A 344 -29.77 -17.59 -4.55
C PRO A 344 -29.08 -18.28 -5.74
N GLY A 345 -27.76 -18.43 -5.66
CA GLY A 345 -26.90 -18.78 -6.76
C GLY A 345 -26.61 -17.59 -7.68
N ASP A 346 -25.99 -17.90 -8.81
CA ASP A 346 -25.68 -16.93 -9.86
C ASP A 346 -26.93 -16.69 -10.75
N VAL A 347 -28.03 -16.22 -10.15
CA VAL A 347 -29.28 -15.84 -10.82
C VAL A 347 -29.67 -14.43 -10.41
N LEU A 348 -30.07 -13.60 -11.38
CA LEU A 348 -30.68 -12.30 -11.13
C LEU A 348 -32.20 -12.47 -11.21
N GLU A 349 -32.88 -12.25 -10.10
CA GLU A 349 -34.34 -12.18 -10.08
C GLU A 349 -34.80 -10.86 -10.71
N ASP A 350 -36.02 -10.83 -11.26
CA ASP A 350 -36.61 -9.60 -11.77
C ASP A 350 -37.03 -8.69 -10.61
N GLU A 351 -36.07 -7.87 -10.18
CA GLU A 351 -36.20 -6.91 -9.08
C GLU A 351 -36.79 -5.57 -9.57
N SER A 352 -37.19 -5.45 -10.85
CA SER A 352 -37.71 -4.20 -11.43
C SER A 352 -38.97 -3.70 -10.72
N GLY A 353 -39.81 -4.61 -10.22
CA GLY A 353 -41.01 -4.30 -9.45
C GLY A 353 -40.74 -3.64 -8.08
N LEU A 354 -39.50 -3.68 -7.58
CA LEU A 354 -39.09 -3.03 -6.34
C LEU A 354 -38.73 -1.55 -6.53
N LEU A 355 -38.33 -1.16 -7.74
CA LEU A 355 -37.93 0.21 -8.09
C LEU A 355 -39.13 1.07 -8.51
N LYS A 356 -40.12 1.20 -7.62
CA LYS A 356 -41.31 2.02 -7.90
C LYS A 356 -40.99 3.50 -7.73
N THR A 357 -41.02 4.24 -8.83
CA THR A 357 -40.88 5.70 -8.83
C THR A 357 -42.17 6.39 -8.38
N PRO A 358 -42.10 7.33 -7.42
CA PRO A 358 -43.23 8.18 -7.10
C PRO A 358 -43.59 9.07 -8.29
N LYS A 359 -44.88 9.24 -8.59
CA LYS A 359 -45.37 9.93 -9.80
C LYS A 359 -45.09 11.45 -9.84
N GLU A 360 -44.72 12.07 -8.72
CA GLU A 360 -44.65 13.53 -8.55
C GLU A 360 -43.24 14.07 -8.25
N ILE A 361 -42.18 13.25 -8.39
CA ILE A 361 -40.80 13.70 -8.10
C ILE A 361 -40.12 14.23 -9.36
N GLU A 362 -39.33 15.30 -9.19
CA GLU A 362 -38.47 15.84 -10.24
C GLU A 362 -37.52 14.75 -10.77
N ARG A 363 -37.58 14.50 -12.08
CA ARG A 363 -36.70 13.53 -12.73
C ARG A 363 -35.26 14.05 -12.70
N VAL A 364 -34.33 13.16 -12.40
CA VAL A 364 -32.89 13.43 -12.38
C VAL A 364 -32.21 12.71 -13.55
N PRO A 365 -31.03 13.18 -14.00
CA PRO A 365 -30.27 12.50 -15.03
C PRO A 365 -30.03 11.03 -14.67
N THR A 366 -30.40 10.12 -15.57
CA THR A 366 -30.17 8.67 -15.39
C THR A 366 -29.19 8.13 -16.42
N GLY A 367 -28.51 7.04 -16.08
CA GLY A 367 -27.59 6.38 -17.00
C GLY A 367 -27.23 4.97 -16.57
N LYS A 368 -26.20 4.44 -17.23
CA LYS A 368 -25.61 3.13 -16.93
C LYS A 368 -24.08 3.19 -16.97
N ILE A 369 -23.45 2.37 -16.15
CA ILE A 369 -22.00 2.19 -16.15
C ILE A 369 -21.61 1.26 -17.30
N VAL A 370 -20.74 1.74 -18.18
CA VAL A 370 -20.23 0.99 -19.33
C VAL A 370 -18.80 0.49 -19.15
N GLY A 371 -18.12 0.95 -18.09
CA GLY A 371 -16.79 0.48 -17.74
C GLY A 371 -16.25 1.13 -16.47
N ILE A 372 -15.22 0.51 -15.91
CA ILE A 372 -14.55 0.98 -14.69
C ILE A 372 -13.17 1.49 -15.07
N ILE A 373 -12.91 2.76 -14.77
CA ILE A 373 -11.64 3.44 -15.10
C ILE A 373 -10.61 3.16 -14.03
N ARG A 374 -11.03 3.21 -12.75
CA ARG A 374 -10.16 2.94 -11.61
C ARG A 374 -10.97 2.30 -10.48
N ARG A 375 -10.56 1.09 -10.07
CA ARG A 375 -11.09 0.42 -8.89
C ARG A 375 -10.56 1.08 -7.61
N LYS A 376 -11.42 1.19 -6.60
CA LYS A 376 -11.07 1.65 -5.25
C LYS A 376 -11.27 0.54 -4.20
N TRP A 377 -10.99 -0.70 -4.60
CA TRP A 377 -11.05 -1.84 -3.70
C TRP A 377 -10.01 -1.71 -2.58
N ARG A 378 -10.41 -2.15 -1.39
CA ARG A 378 -9.58 -2.22 -0.21
C ARG A 378 -9.86 -3.55 0.51
N GLN A 379 -9.18 -3.76 1.62
CA GLN A 379 -9.55 -4.81 2.56
C GLN A 379 -10.83 -4.38 3.30
N TYR A 380 -11.81 -5.27 3.37
CA TYR A 380 -13.11 -5.02 4.00
C TYR A 380 -13.25 -5.89 5.25
N CYS A 381 -13.66 -5.29 6.35
CA CYS A 381 -14.01 -5.97 7.59
C CYS A 381 -15.48 -6.42 7.53
N GLY A 382 -15.79 -7.54 8.16
CA GLY A 382 -17.16 -8.07 8.15
C GLY A 382 -17.25 -9.41 8.83
N ILE A 383 -18.30 -10.15 8.48
CA ILE A 383 -18.61 -11.46 9.06
C ILE A 383 -18.81 -12.51 7.97
N LEU A 384 -18.59 -13.76 8.31
CA LEU A 384 -18.93 -14.87 7.44
C LEU A 384 -20.41 -15.22 7.62
N GLN A 385 -21.14 -15.33 6.52
CA GLN A 385 -22.43 -16.00 6.42
C GLN A 385 -22.19 -17.43 5.90
N PRO A 386 -22.18 -18.45 6.79
CA PRO A 386 -21.91 -19.83 6.40
C PRO A 386 -22.94 -20.33 5.40
N SER A 387 -22.55 -21.31 4.59
CA SER A 387 -23.49 -21.96 3.68
C SER A 387 -24.37 -22.90 4.50
N ILE A 388 -25.63 -23.05 4.08
CA ILE A 388 -26.58 -23.98 4.71
C ILE A 388 -26.11 -25.43 4.51
N LEU A 389 -25.32 -25.70 3.45
CA LEU A 389 -24.80 -27.02 3.12
C LEU A 389 -23.59 -27.37 4.03
N PRO A 390 -23.69 -28.42 4.86
CA PRO A 390 -22.56 -28.85 5.70
C PRO A 390 -21.37 -29.27 4.84
N GLY A 391 -20.17 -28.76 5.17
CA GLY A 391 -18.94 -29.07 4.43
C GLY A 391 -18.77 -28.35 3.09
N ALA A 392 -19.65 -27.40 2.76
CA ALA A 392 -19.41 -26.49 1.65
C ALA A 392 -18.12 -25.69 1.88
N VAL A 393 -17.39 -25.44 0.80
CA VAL A 393 -16.15 -24.63 0.82
C VAL A 393 -16.45 -23.17 0.44
N ARG A 394 -17.55 -22.91 -0.26
CA ARG A 394 -17.97 -21.58 -0.71
C ARG A 394 -18.94 -20.98 0.29
N HIS A 395 -18.62 -19.76 0.72
CA HIS A 395 -19.39 -18.99 1.70
C HIS A 395 -19.58 -17.56 1.22
N LEU A 396 -20.59 -16.88 1.79
CA LEU A 396 -20.74 -15.45 1.59
C LEU A 396 -20.12 -14.71 2.77
N PHE A 397 -19.40 -13.64 2.47
CA PHE A 397 -18.91 -12.67 3.43
C PHE A 397 -19.81 -11.44 3.36
N VAL A 398 -20.26 -10.96 4.52
CA VAL A 398 -21.08 -9.76 4.67
C VAL A 398 -20.18 -8.65 5.22
N PRO A 399 -19.84 -7.63 4.41
CA PRO A 399 -19.06 -6.49 4.85
C PRO A 399 -19.77 -5.69 5.97
N ALA A 400 -18.99 -5.03 6.81
CA ALA A 400 -19.49 -4.15 7.86
C ALA A 400 -20.08 -2.85 7.30
N GLU A 401 -19.55 -2.34 6.18
CA GLU A 401 -20.13 -1.20 5.44
C GLU A 401 -21.25 -1.68 4.49
N PRO A 402 -22.52 -1.30 4.72
CA PRO A 402 -23.67 -1.79 3.93
C PRO A 402 -23.63 -1.43 2.44
N LYS A 403 -22.84 -0.40 2.07
CA LYS A 403 -22.64 -0.03 0.66
C LYS A 403 -21.86 -1.08 -0.14
N ILE A 404 -21.09 -1.93 0.53
CA ILE A 404 -20.26 -2.94 -0.14
C ILE A 404 -21.11 -4.22 -0.32
N PRO A 405 -21.20 -4.78 -1.54
CA PRO A 405 -21.95 -6.01 -1.76
C PRO A 405 -21.32 -7.18 -0.99
N LYS A 406 -22.12 -8.21 -0.68
CA LYS A 406 -21.61 -9.49 -0.17
C LYS A 406 -20.54 -10.04 -1.11
N ILE A 407 -19.52 -10.69 -0.56
CA ILE A 407 -18.37 -11.21 -1.30
C ILE A 407 -18.36 -12.73 -1.16
N ARG A 408 -18.21 -13.46 -2.27
CA ARG A 408 -18.07 -14.91 -2.24
C ARG A 408 -16.62 -15.28 -1.95
N ILE A 409 -16.39 -16.05 -0.89
CA ILE A 409 -15.07 -16.53 -0.50
C ILE A 409 -15.04 -18.05 -0.39
N GLU A 410 -13.85 -18.63 -0.51
CA GLU A 410 -13.62 -20.06 -0.31
C GLU A 410 -12.77 -20.28 0.96
N THR A 411 -13.32 -20.99 1.94
CA THR A 411 -12.59 -21.35 3.17
C THR A 411 -13.05 -22.71 3.68
N ARG A 412 -12.13 -23.46 4.29
CA ARG A 412 -12.45 -24.70 5.01
C ARG A 412 -12.64 -24.50 6.50
N GLN A 413 -12.47 -23.26 6.98
CA GLN A 413 -12.50 -22.90 8.39
C GLN A 413 -13.81 -22.18 8.78
N ALA A 414 -14.88 -22.38 8.00
CA ALA A 414 -16.13 -21.66 8.18
C ALA A 414 -16.69 -21.73 9.60
N ASP A 415 -16.64 -22.91 10.23
CA ASP A 415 -17.12 -23.10 11.61
C ASP A 415 -16.36 -22.24 12.63
N LYS A 416 -15.06 -22.04 12.42
CA LYS A 416 -14.20 -21.22 13.28
C LYS A 416 -14.41 -19.72 13.01
N LEU A 417 -14.55 -19.35 11.74
CA LEU A 417 -14.65 -17.96 11.30
C LEU A 417 -16.06 -17.37 11.48
N ALA A 418 -17.10 -18.21 11.57
CA ALA A 418 -18.49 -17.77 11.70
C ALA A 418 -18.76 -16.89 12.95
N GLN A 419 -17.97 -17.05 14.01
CA GLN A 419 -18.09 -16.29 15.26
C GLN A 419 -16.99 -15.22 15.41
N GLN A 420 -16.37 -14.81 14.29
CA GLN A 420 -15.28 -13.85 14.30
C GLN A 420 -15.54 -12.71 13.30
N ARG A 421 -15.01 -11.52 13.63
CA ARG A 421 -14.77 -10.48 12.63
C ARG A 421 -13.59 -10.91 11.76
N ILE A 422 -13.78 -10.86 10.45
CA ILE A 422 -12.75 -11.22 9.47
C ILE A 422 -12.55 -10.09 8.46
N ILE A 423 -11.37 -10.09 7.85
CA ILE A 423 -11.02 -9.21 6.73
C ILE A 423 -11.02 -10.04 5.45
N VAL A 424 -11.64 -9.51 4.40
CA VAL A 424 -11.69 -10.08 3.05
C VAL A 424 -11.25 -9.03 2.03
N ALA A 425 -10.50 -9.47 1.02
CA ALA A 425 -10.15 -8.66 -0.14
C ALA A 425 -10.90 -9.15 -1.38
N ILE A 426 -11.35 -8.23 -2.24
CA ILE A 426 -11.97 -8.56 -3.53
C ILE A 426 -10.87 -8.85 -4.55
N ASP A 427 -10.97 -9.99 -5.23
CA ASP A 427 -10.04 -10.41 -6.28
C ASP A 427 -10.55 -9.98 -7.66
N GLN A 428 -11.82 -10.31 -7.94
CA GLN A 428 -12.45 -10.06 -9.22
C GLN A 428 -13.97 -10.10 -9.14
N TRP A 429 -14.63 -9.52 -10.13
CA TRP A 429 -16.08 -9.66 -10.30
C TRP A 429 -16.41 -10.09 -11.73
N PRO A 430 -16.49 -11.41 -11.99
CA PRO A 430 -16.81 -11.96 -13.30
C PRO A 430 -18.24 -11.63 -13.74
N ARG A 431 -18.50 -11.65 -15.05
CA ARG A 431 -19.82 -11.30 -15.63
C ARG A 431 -20.91 -12.31 -15.29
N TYR A 432 -20.55 -13.56 -15.07
CA TYR A 432 -21.48 -14.63 -14.72
C TYR A 432 -21.76 -14.75 -13.23
N SER A 433 -21.17 -13.89 -12.39
CA SER A 433 -21.25 -14.03 -10.93
C SER A 433 -22.03 -12.90 -10.27
N ARG A 434 -23.06 -13.24 -9.49
CA ARG A 434 -23.92 -12.26 -8.80
C ARG A 434 -23.12 -11.42 -7.78
N TYR A 435 -22.17 -12.06 -7.11
CA TYR A 435 -21.32 -11.45 -6.08
C TYR A 435 -19.86 -11.39 -6.55
N PRO A 436 -19.09 -10.37 -6.14
CA PRO A 436 -17.64 -10.38 -6.32
C PRO A 436 -17.02 -11.60 -5.63
N LEU A 437 -15.92 -12.06 -6.19
CA LEU A 437 -15.10 -13.15 -5.66
C LEU A 437 -13.93 -12.53 -4.88
N GLY A 438 -13.62 -13.10 -3.73
CA GLY A 438 -12.54 -12.63 -2.89
C GLY A 438 -11.91 -13.74 -2.06
N HIS A 439 -10.90 -13.37 -1.28
CA HIS A 439 -10.19 -14.28 -0.39
C HIS A 439 -10.11 -13.72 1.04
N PHE A 440 -9.93 -14.63 1.99
CA PHE A 440 -9.76 -14.29 3.40
C PHE A 440 -8.37 -13.73 3.64
N VAL A 441 -8.25 -12.61 4.36
CA VAL A 441 -6.95 -12.00 4.69
C VAL A 441 -6.54 -12.34 6.12
N ARG A 442 -7.37 -12.02 7.12
CA ARG A 442 -7.10 -12.36 8.53
C ARG A 442 -8.37 -12.32 9.37
N ALA A 443 -8.34 -13.02 10.50
CA ALA A 443 -9.34 -12.87 11.56
C ALA A 443 -8.87 -11.78 12.52
N LEU A 444 -9.80 -10.94 12.97
CA LEU A 444 -9.56 -9.89 13.96
C LEU A 444 -9.78 -10.42 15.37
N GLY A 445 -10.94 -11.02 15.61
CA GLY A 445 -11.31 -11.53 16.93
C GLY A 445 -12.80 -11.90 17.01
N PRO A 446 -13.29 -12.29 18.20
CA PRO A 446 -14.68 -12.69 18.41
C PRO A 446 -15.68 -11.55 18.15
N LEU A 447 -16.88 -11.90 17.69
CA LEU A 447 -17.97 -10.93 17.55
C LEU A 447 -18.39 -10.35 18.90
N GLY A 448 -18.58 -9.03 18.96
CA GLY A 448 -18.96 -8.33 20.19
C GLY A 448 -17.83 -8.10 21.19
N ASP A 449 -16.62 -8.59 20.91
CA ASP A 449 -15.44 -8.22 21.67
C ASP A 449 -15.06 -6.75 21.39
N LYS A 450 -14.81 -6.01 22.47
CA LYS A 450 -14.63 -4.55 22.42
C LYS A 450 -13.40 -4.14 21.62
N GLU A 451 -12.27 -4.80 21.83
CA GLU A 451 -11.03 -4.50 21.10
C GLU A 451 -11.18 -4.83 19.62
N THR A 452 -11.85 -5.93 19.31
CA THR A 452 -12.16 -6.35 17.95
C THR A 452 -13.03 -5.34 17.21
N GLU A 453 -14.13 -4.88 17.81
CA GLU A 453 -15.03 -3.90 17.17
C GLU A 453 -14.36 -2.52 17.01
N ASN A 454 -13.52 -2.11 17.97
CA ASN A 454 -12.70 -0.91 17.84
C ASN A 454 -11.73 -1.02 16.65
N GLU A 455 -11.05 -2.17 16.49
CA GLU A 455 -10.15 -2.41 15.36
C GLU A 455 -10.89 -2.39 14.01
N VAL A 456 -12.09 -2.98 13.94
CA VAL A 456 -12.95 -2.93 12.73
C VAL A 456 -13.25 -1.49 12.34
N ILE A 457 -13.67 -0.65 13.27
CA ILE A 457 -14.03 0.75 12.99
C ILE A 457 -12.80 1.50 12.45
N LEU A 458 -11.63 1.30 13.05
CA LEU A 458 -10.38 1.93 12.63
C LEU A 458 -9.99 1.49 11.21
N LEU A 459 -10.08 0.20 10.89
CA LEU A 459 -9.78 -0.33 9.56
C LEU A 459 -10.77 0.15 8.49
N GLU A 460 -12.07 0.20 8.82
CA GLU A 460 -13.10 0.66 7.89
C GLU A 460 -12.95 2.13 7.48
N HIS A 461 -12.37 2.94 8.35
CA HIS A 461 -12.10 4.36 8.12
C HIS A 461 -10.64 4.65 7.72
N ASP A 462 -9.85 3.61 7.43
CA ASP A 462 -8.44 3.73 7.02
C ASP A 462 -7.59 4.52 8.03
N ILE A 463 -7.84 4.30 9.33
CA ILE A 463 -7.14 4.96 10.44
C ILE A 463 -5.93 4.11 10.85
N PRO A 464 -4.69 4.59 10.63
CA PRO A 464 -3.48 3.86 11.02
C PRO A 464 -3.39 3.76 12.55
N HIS A 465 -3.44 2.53 13.07
CA HIS A 465 -3.43 2.25 14.50
C HIS A 465 -2.32 1.26 14.89
N SER A 466 -1.38 1.00 13.98
CA SER A 466 -0.16 0.26 14.29
C SER A 466 0.78 1.07 15.18
N ASN A 467 1.63 0.36 15.91
CA ASN A 467 2.71 0.99 16.68
C ASN A 467 3.65 1.77 15.76
N PHE A 468 4.25 2.84 16.30
CA PHE A 468 5.28 3.61 15.62
C PHE A 468 6.51 2.73 15.32
N SER A 469 7.11 2.90 14.13
CA SER A 469 8.28 2.13 13.72
C SER A 469 9.53 2.51 14.51
N GLU A 470 10.52 1.62 14.56
CA GLU A 470 11.83 1.92 15.18
C GLU A 470 12.51 3.13 14.53
N GLU A 471 12.32 3.33 13.23
CA GLU A 471 12.82 4.50 12.51
C GLU A 471 12.19 5.79 13.05
N VAL A 472 10.86 5.82 13.25
CA VAL A 472 10.15 6.95 13.86
C VAL A 472 10.65 7.20 15.29
N LEU A 473 10.75 6.14 16.10
CA LEU A 473 11.20 6.24 17.49
C LEU A 473 12.66 6.70 17.60
N SER A 474 13.51 6.42 16.60
CA SER A 474 14.91 6.86 16.59
C SER A 474 15.09 8.38 16.52
N PHE A 475 14.06 9.12 16.06
CA PHE A 475 14.05 10.58 16.03
C PHE A 475 13.57 11.22 17.34
N LEU A 476 13.15 10.42 18.32
CA LEU A 476 12.80 10.93 19.64
C LEU A 476 14.05 11.42 20.38
N PRO A 477 13.93 12.50 21.18
CA PRO A 477 15.03 12.95 22.02
C PRO A 477 15.40 11.87 23.04
N LYS A 478 16.69 11.80 23.38
CA LYS A 478 17.16 10.91 24.45
C LYS A 478 16.73 11.46 25.80
N MET A 479 16.26 10.58 26.68
CA MET A 479 15.91 10.93 28.05
C MET A 479 17.13 10.77 28.98
N PRO A 480 17.29 11.63 30.01
CA PRO A 480 16.43 12.77 30.34
C PRO A 480 16.62 13.96 29.38
N TRP A 481 15.51 14.59 28.99
CA TRP A 481 15.52 15.82 28.21
C TRP A 481 15.40 17.03 29.13
N MET A 482 16.24 18.04 28.92
CA MET A 482 16.25 19.29 29.70
C MET A 482 16.51 20.47 28.77
N ILE A 483 15.98 21.64 29.15
CA ILE A 483 16.23 22.91 28.47
C ILE A 483 17.70 23.29 28.64
N THR A 484 18.38 23.65 27.55
CA THR A 484 19.81 24.00 27.57
C THR A 484 20.02 25.52 27.59
N ASP A 485 21.19 25.97 28.02
CA ASP A 485 21.55 27.40 27.99
C ASP A 485 21.47 27.99 26.57
N LYS A 486 21.78 27.19 25.55
CA LYS A 486 21.66 27.59 24.13
C LYS A 486 20.22 27.83 23.70
N ASP A 487 19.26 27.13 24.31
CA ASP A 487 17.84 27.36 24.06
C ASP A 487 17.39 28.67 24.71
N LEU A 488 17.87 28.95 25.94
CA LEU A 488 17.59 30.19 26.66
C LEU A 488 18.15 31.43 25.94
N GLU A 489 19.29 31.32 25.25
CA GLU A 489 19.84 32.42 24.45
C GLU A 489 18.95 32.83 23.27
N LYS A 490 18.13 31.92 22.74
CA LYS A 490 17.33 32.14 21.52
C LYS A 490 15.84 32.34 21.80
N ARG A 491 15.39 32.04 23.02
CA ARG A 491 13.97 32.04 23.39
C ARG A 491 13.70 33.08 24.46
N VAL A 492 12.48 33.62 24.46
CA VAL A 492 12.00 34.50 25.52
C VAL A 492 11.62 33.65 26.73
N ASP A 493 12.15 34.02 27.90
CA ASP A 493 11.82 33.34 29.15
C ASP A 493 10.55 33.94 29.77
N LEU A 494 9.48 33.16 29.80
CA LEU A 494 8.19 33.53 30.39
C LEU A 494 7.89 32.75 31.69
N ARG A 495 8.87 32.03 32.26
CA ARG A 495 8.67 31.21 33.48
C ARG A 495 8.27 32.03 34.70
N GLY A 496 8.50 33.35 34.68
CA GLY A 496 8.07 34.28 35.74
C GLY A 496 6.59 34.69 35.66
N ILE A 497 5.85 34.27 34.63
CA ILE A 497 4.43 34.59 34.43
C ILE A 497 3.57 33.45 34.97
N THR A 498 2.48 33.80 35.65
CA THR A 498 1.46 32.82 36.10
C THR A 498 0.62 32.36 34.91
N ILE A 499 0.93 31.18 34.39
CA ILE A 499 0.24 30.54 33.26
C ILE A 499 -0.57 29.35 33.79
N CYS A 500 -1.78 29.14 33.25
CA CYS A 500 -2.60 27.95 33.52
C CYS A 500 -3.19 27.36 32.23
N SER A 501 -3.50 26.07 32.24
CA SER A 501 -4.31 25.41 31.20
C SER A 501 -5.71 25.11 31.73
N VAL A 502 -6.68 24.94 30.82
CA VAL A 502 -8.07 24.62 31.16
C VAL A 502 -8.51 23.44 30.30
N ASP A 503 -8.40 22.24 30.86
CA ASP A 503 -8.59 20.99 30.12
C ASP A 503 -9.71 20.10 30.71
N PRO A 504 -10.32 19.22 29.91
CA PRO A 504 -11.24 18.20 30.42
C PRO A 504 -10.57 17.25 31.43
N PRO A 505 -11.34 16.64 32.35
CA PRO A 505 -10.81 15.63 33.26
C PRO A 505 -10.14 14.47 32.51
N GLY A 506 -8.90 14.13 32.89
CA GLY A 506 -8.13 13.05 32.26
C GLY A 506 -7.34 13.43 31.01
N CYS A 507 -7.34 14.70 30.60
CA CYS A 507 -6.46 15.19 29.53
C CYS A 507 -4.99 14.97 29.88
N THR A 508 -4.20 14.48 28.91
CA THR A 508 -2.75 14.24 29.08
C THR A 508 -1.90 15.00 28.06
N ASP A 509 -2.52 15.36 26.95
CA ASP A 509 -2.05 16.11 25.79
C ASP A 509 -2.51 17.57 25.88
N ILE A 510 -1.89 18.33 26.80
CA ILE A 510 -2.22 19.74 27.02
C ILE A 510 -1.51 20.58 25.95
N ASP A 511 -2.26 21.00 24.94
CA ASP A 511 -1.72 21.73 23.79
C ASP A 511 -1.65 23.24 24.03
N ASP A 512 -2.57 23.80 24.81
CA ASP A 512 -2.68 25.23 25.06
C ASP A 512 -2.64 25.58 26.55
N ALA A 513 -2.04 26.74 26.84
CA ALA A 513 -2.07 27.37 28.13
C ALA A 513 -2.23 28.88 27.97
N LEU A 514 -2.82 29.54 28.97
CA LEU A 514 -3.21 30.93 28.92
C LEU A 514 -2.65 31.70 30.12
N HIS A 515 -2.43 32.99 29.91
CA HIS A 515 -2.34 33.94 31.01
C HIS A 515 -3.08 35.23 30.68
N ALA A 516 -3.46 35.95 31.74
CA ALA A 516 -3.93 37.32 31.65
C ALA A 516 -3.39 38.12 32.84
N ARG A 517 -2.77 39.27 32.59
CA ARG A 517 -2.29 40.18 33.64
C ARG A 517 -2.58 41.63 33.31
N ARG A 518 -2.95 42.43 34.31
CA ARG A 518 -3.11 43.88 34.14
C ARG A 518 -1.74 44.56 34.03
N LEU A 519 -1.54 45.36 32.97
CA LEU A 519 -0.37 46.22 32.82
C LEU A 519 -0.63 47.64 33.36
N SER A 520 -1.86 48.14 33.19
CA SER A 520 -2.36 49.40 33.77
C SER A 520 -3.89 49.36 33.88
N GLU A 521 -4.53 50.43 34.39
CA GLU A 521 -6.00 50.51 34.55
C GLU A 521 -6.79 50.22 33.25
N ASN A 522 -6.22 50.55 32.09
CA ASN A 522 -6.86 50.40 30.78
C ASN A 522 -6.11 49.44 29.85
N ARG A 523 -5.17 48.63 30.37
CA ARG A 523 -4.41 47.68 29.56
C ARG A 523 -4.22 46.35 30.24
N ILE A 524 -4.52 45.29 29.49
CA ILE A 524 -4.40 43.90 29.91
C ILE A 524 -3.48 43.21 28.91
N GLU A 525 -2.45 42.52 29.40
CA GLU A 525 -1.67 41.59 28.59
C GLU A 525 -2.34 40.23 28.65
N VAL A 526 -2.61 39.64 27.49
CA VAL A 526 -3.15 38.29 27.35
C VAL A 526 -2.20 37.47 26.50
N GLY A 527 -1.81 36.28 26.99
CA GLY A 527 -0.99 35.34 26.25
C GLY A 527 -1.71 34.03 26.01
N VAL A 528 -1.60 33.53 24.78
CA VAL A 528 -1.92 32.14 24.42
C VAL A 528 -0.60 31.45 24.08
N HIS A 529 -0.34 30.34 24.76
CA HIS A 529 0.88 29.57 24.68
C HIS A 529 0.55 28.20 24.13
N ILE A 530 1.05 27.88 22.94
CA ILE A 530 0.81 26.60 22.27
C ILE A 530 2.06 25.73 22.37
N ALA A 531 1.91 24.44 22.65
CA ALA A 531 3.01 23.48 22.68
C ALA A 531 3.93 23.60 21.45
N ASP A 532 5.24 23.76 21.67
CA ASP A 532 6.21 23.92 20.57
C ASP A 532 6.66 22.58 19.99
N VAL A 533 5.72 21.88 19.36
CA VAL A 533 5.96 20.58 18.70
C VAL A 533 7.01 20.70 17.59
N SER A 534 7.12 21.88 16.95
CA SER A 534 8.07 22.16 15.88
C SER A 534 9.53 22.09 16.32
N HIS A 535 9.79 22.22 17.62
CA HIS A 535 11.11 21.99 18.18
C HIS A 535 11.55 20.53 18.00
N PHE A 536 10.64 19.58 18.21
CA PHE A 536 10.93 18.14 18.20
C PHE A 536 10.74 17.49 16.83
N ILE A 537 9.72 17.91 16.07
CA ILE A 537 9.39 17.33 14.77
C ILE A 537 10.02 18.19 13.66
N LYS A 538 10.98 17.62 12.92
CA LYS A 538 11.70 18.31 11.84
C LYS A 538 11.24 17.84 10.46
N PRO A 539 11.05 18.75 9.49
CA PRO A 539 10.54 18.40 8.17
C PRO A 539 11.36 17.31 7.46
N GLY A 540 10.65 16.37 6.83
CA GLY A 540 11.21 15.37 5.93
C GLY A 540 11.77 14.11 6.60
N ASN A 541 11.87 14.07 7.94
CA ASN A 541 12.28 12.88 8.67
C ASN A 541 11.12 11.85 8.79
N ALA A 542 11.40 10.67 9.35
CA ALA A 542 10.39 9.60 9.46
C ALA A 542 9.24 9.98 10.40
N LEU A 543 9.54 10.68 11.51
CA LEU A 543 8.54 11.15 12.48
C LEU A 543 7.55 12.14 11.85
N ASP A 544 8.05 13.10 11.06
CA ASP A 544 7.24 14.07 10.31
C ASP A 544 6.36 13.38 9.26
N LYS A 545 6.91 12.43 8.50
CA LYS A 545 6.15 11.66 7.50
C LYS A 545 5.04 10.82 8.14
N GLU A 546 5.31 10.19 9.27
CA GLU A 546 4.32 9.40 10.01
C GLU A 546 3.23 10.29 10.60
N ALA A 547 3.61 11.40 11.25
CA ALA A 547 2.66 12.38 11.77
C ALA A 547 1.79 12.97 10.64
N SER A 548 2.38 13.29 9.50
CA SER A 548 1.66 13.75 8.30
C SER A 548 0.74 12.68 7.71
N MET A 549 1.10 11.40 7.79
CA MET A 549 0.26 10.29 7.32
C MET A 549 -0.96 10.10 8.21
N ARG A 550 -0.77 10.17 9.54
CA ARG A 550 -1.86 10.08 10.53
C ARG A 550 -2.74 11.33 10.53
N ALA A 551 -2.14 12.49 10.27
CA ALA A 551 -2.72 13.83 10.16
C ALA A 551 -3.40 14.38 11.43
N THR A 552 -4.07 13.54 12.22
CA THR A 552 -4.75 13.90 13.46
C THR A 552 -4.71 12.74 14.45
N THR A 553 -4.76 13.07 15.74
CA THR A 553 -5.09 12.08 16.78
C THR A 553 -6.57 11.72 16.65
N VAL A 554 -6.90 10.43 16.73
CA VAL A 554 -8.28 9.95 16.70
C VAL A 554 -8.72 9.53 18.10
N TYR A 555 -9.83 10.09 18.57
CA TYR A 555 -10.41 9.76 19.87
C TYR A 555 -11.60 8.82 19.69
N LEU A 556 -11.49 7.62 20.25
CA LEU A 556 -12.59 6.69 20.49
C LEU A 556 -13.06 6.84 21.94
N VAL A 557 -14.16 6.18 22.30
CA VAL A 557 -14.76 6.30 23.64
C VAL A 557 -13.78 5.94 24.77
N GLU A 558 -12.90 4.95 24.57
CA GLU A 558 -11.93 4.49 25.59
C GLU A 558 -10.48 4.45 25.09
N LYS A 559 -10.24 4.82 23.83
CA LYS A 559 -8.92 4.68 23.21
C LYS A 559 -8.59 5.93 22.42
N ARG A 560 -7.36 6.39 22.55
CA ARG A 560 -6.79 7.46 21.75
C ARG A 560 -5.74 6.85 20.81
N ILE A 561 -5.84 7.16 19.53
CA ILE A 561 -4.84 6.76 18.52
C ILE A 561 -3.99 7.98 18.24
N ASP A 562 -2.79 8.01 18.80
CA ASP A 562 -1.92 9.19 18.75
C ASP A 562 -1.37 9.45 17.34
N MET A 563 -1.34 10.73 16.97
CA MET A 563 -0.63 11.22 15.79
C MET A 563 0.89 11.11 15.94
N VAL A 564 1.41 11.30 17.15
CA VAL A 564 2.85 11.30 17.47
C VAL A 564 3.12 10.41 18.68
N PRO A 565 4.35 9.89 18.86
CA PRO A 565 4.66 9.00 19.98
C PRO A 565 4.32 9.61 21.36
N GLU A 566 3.90 8.76 22.29
CA GLU A 566 3.44 9.14 23.64
C GLU A 566 4.44 10.03 24.41
N LEU A 567 5.75 9.80 24.20
CA LEU A 567 6.80 10.63 24.79
C LEU A 567 6.71 12.11 24.38
N LEU A 568 6.25 12.39 23.16
CA LEU A 568 6.02 13.76 22.70
C LEU A 568 4.63 14.24 23.12
N SER A 569 3.57 13.49 22.82
CA SER A 569 2.18 13.93 23.03
C SER A 569 1.84 14.13 24.51
N SER A 570 2.10 13.13 25.36
CA SER A 570 1.69 13.15 26.77
C SER A 570 2.77 13.67 27.74
N ASN A 571 3.94 14.04 27.23
CA ASN A 571 5.07 14.44 28.08
C ASN A 571 5.80 15.69 27.57
N LEU A 572 6.67 15.57 26.57
CA LEU A 572 7.62 16.65 26.23
C LEU A 572 6.96 17.87 25.59
N CYS A 573 5.89 17.68 24.81
CA CYS A 573 5.14 18.78 24.19
C CYS A 573 3.99 19.26 25.09
N SER A 574 3.39 18.35 25.87
CA SER A 574 2.30 18.68 26.81
C SER A 574 2.75 19.72 27.84
N LEU A 575 1.98 20.81 27.97
CA LEU A 575 2.23 21.95 28.86
C LEU A 575 1.86 21.63 30.32
N ARG A 576 2.52 20.60 30.87
CA ARG A 576 2.25 20.06 32.21
C ARG A 576 2.58 21.08 33.31
N GLY A 577 1.68 21.19 34.29
CA GLY A 577 1.87 22.06 35.44
C GLY A 577 3.08 21.67 36.30
N GLY A 578 3.85 22.67 36.73
CA GLY A 578 5.03 22.49 37.59
C GLY A 578 6.29 22.02 36.86
N GLU A 579 6.25 21.89 35.53
CA GLU A 579 7.39 21.48 34.71
C GLU A 579 7.73 22.55 33.66
N GLU A 580 9.02 22.68 33.33
CA GLU A 580 9.45 23.61 32.27
C GLU A 580 9.19 23.01 30.89
N ARG A 581 8.57 23.79 30.00
CA ARG A 581 8.18 23.37 28.65
C ARG A 581 8.41 24.45 27.61
N PHE A 582 8.70 24.04 26.38
CA PHE A 582 8.73 24.97 25.24
C PHE A 582 7.33 25.22 24.71
N ALA A 583 7.05 26.49 24.44
CA ALA A 583 5.81 26.93 23.83
C ALA A 583 6.09 27.98 22.75
N PHE A 584 5.23 28.02 21.74
CA PHE A 584 5.06 29.16 20.87
C PHE A 584 4.01 30.09 21.49
N SER A 585 4.40 31.32 21.82
CA SER A 585 3.54 32.25 22.55
C SER A 585 3.08 33.39 21.64
N CYS A 586 1.78 33.63 21.61
CA CYS A 586 1.19 34.84 21.05
C CYS A 586 0.70 35.70 22.21
N VAL A 587 1.26 36.91 22.32
CA VAL A 587 0.99 37.84 23.42
C VAL A 587 0.41 39.12 22.83
N TRP A 588 -0.74 39.54 23.34
CA TRP A 588 -1.45 40.75 22.94
C TRP A 588 -1.59 41.71 24.11
N GLU A 589 -1.59 43.00 23.81
CA GLU A 589 -2.14 44.02 24.70
C GLU A 589 -3.58 44.32 24.26
N LEU A 590 -4.51 44.27 25.21
CA LEU A 590 -5.92 44.55 25.03
C LEU A 590 -6.33 45.76 25.87
N ASP A 591 -7.31 46.53 25.38
CA ASP A 591 -8.06 47.46 26.22
C ASP A 591 -9.16 46.73 27.05
N ASN A 592 -9.94 47.50 27.83
CA ASN A 592 -11.01 46.94 28.67
C ASN A 592 -12.22 46.45 27.85
N GLU A 593 -12.29 46.84 26.59
CA GLU A 593 -13.30 46.46 25.61
C GLU A 593 -12.85 45.28 24.73
N ALA A 594 -11.69 44.68 25.03
CA ALA A 594 -11.06 43.57 24.32
C ALA A 594 -10.63 43.89 22.86
N ASN A 595 -10.39 45.15 22.54
CA ASN A 595 -9.72 45.52 21.29
C ASN A 595 -8.22 45.29 21.41
N ILE A 596 -7.63 44.69 20.37
CA ILE A 596 -6.18 44.52 20.25
C ILE A 596 -5.54 45.87 19.94
N LEU A 597 -4.50 46.24 20.69
CA LEU A 597 -3.80 47.53 20.60
C LEU A 597 -2.58 47.52 19.67
#